data_AF-A0A061HET1-F1
#
_entry.id   AF-A0A061HET1-F1
#
_cell.length_a   1.000
_cell.length_b   1.000
_cell.length_c   1.000
_cell.angle_alpha   90.00
_cell.angle_beta   90.00
_cell.angle_gamma   90.00
#
_symmetry.space_group_name_H-M   'P 1'
#
loop_
_entity.id
_entity.type
_entity.pdbx_description
1 polymer ?
#
loop_
_entity_poly.entity_id
_entity_poly.type
_entity_poly.pdbx_seq_one_letter_code
_entity_poly.pdbx_strand_id
1 'polypeptide(L)'
;MIGYAGTGYKGIQINAGEKTIEGDIFKAFVEAGAISKANANDPKKSSLVRCARTDKGVHAAGNLISLKLIIEDPDIVQKINQNLPDQIRVWGFERTNGGFSCYQSCDSRWYEYLIPTYSFLPPHPQSYLGEKLMEFATANNYLEEYQELQSDVKTFWKEALETYVKPVLDKLDPEMREDVLLATFKEGECADTITTLKAVSNADEVDSAPKEPSLQEDPSSKHEKSEEGPSESDKISENCRDTSSNKEIIKKDMESQTNENIKIEPTKTSFSPLEIAIKEVRSAYIAAKKQYRISRRRQDRVQEALSNYIGTHNFHNYTVRKNYSDPSAKRVIKSFDINTNPIIINDTEWLSMKVHGQSFMMHQIRKMVGMAALVVRCGTPMMRISESYGPQKISIPKAPGLGLLLERPVFATYNQRAVTELGREKIDFDKYRTEIDEFKQREIYDRIFREEEQDHQFHSFFHHIDQHKSDYFMWVTAGGITAARTGPANGIDRSLQDESEDEANANGEEG
;
A
#
# COMPACT_ATOMS: atom_id res chain seq x y z
N MET A 1 -18.72 12.27 -10.09
CA MET A 1 -17.79 12.58 -8.98
C MET A 1 -18.11 11.63 -7.85
N ILE A 2 -17.11 10.95 -7.30
CA ILE A 2 -17.28 9.87 -6.32
C ILE A 2 -16.29 10.00 -5.17
N GLY A 3 -16.60 9.43 -4.02
CA GLY A 3 -15.70 9.22 -2.89
C GLY A 3 -15.86 7.81 -2.32
N TYR A 4 -14.80 7.27 -1.74
CA TYR A 4 -14.78 5.91 -1.17
C TYR A 4 -13.67 5.71 -0.13
N ALA A 5 -13.91 4.82 0.84
CA ALA A 5 -12.86 4.24 1.67
C ALA A 5 -12.42 2.88 1.09
N GLY A 6 -11.11 2.69 0.92
CA GLY A 6 -10.55 1.50 0.26
C GLY A 6 -10.48 0.25 1.13
N THR A 7 -10.69 0.37 2.45
CA THR A 7 -10.73 -0.76 3.40
C THR A 7 -11.66 -1.87 2.92
N GLY A 8 -11.13 -3.08 2.73
CA GLY A 8 -11.88 -4.25 2.25
C GLY A 8 -12.05 -4.36 0.73
N TYR A 9 -11.38 -3.51 -0.06
CA TYR A 9 -11.43 -3.54 -1.54
C TYR A 9 -10.04 -3.71 -2.16
N LYS A 10 -9.98 -4.50 -3.24
CA LYS A 10 -8.80 -4.64 -4.12
C LYS A 10 -8.69 -3.44 -5.10
N GLY A 11 -8.68 -2.24 -4.52
CA GLY A 11 -8.60 -0.97 -5.24
C GLY A 11 -9.84 -0.63 -6.08
N ILE A 12 -9.66 0.29 -7.02
CA ILE A 12 -10.69 0.70 -8.01
C ILE A 12 -10.63 -0.13 -9.31
N GLN A 13 -9.62 -0.99 -9.46
CA GLN A 13 -9.48 -1.97 -10.54
C GLN A 13 -10.74 -2.86 -10.70
N ILE A 14 -11.54 -2.87 -11.78
CA ILE A 14 -12.39 -4.07 -12.00
C ILE A 14 -11.48 -5.25 -12.39
N ASN A 15 -11.25 -6.14 -11.42
CA ASN A 15 -10.55 -7.40 -11.54
C ASN A 15 -11.56 -8.57 -11.52
N ALA A 16 -11.24 -9.69 -12.17
CA ALA A 16 -12.14 -10.83 -12.24
C ALA A 16 -12.17 -11.62 -10.92
N GLY A 17 -13.32 -11.66 -10.25
CA GLY A 17 -13.53 -12.44 -9.02
C GLY A 17 -13.26 -11.72 -7.71
N GLU A 18 -12.79 -10.46 -7.74
CA GLU A 18 -12.46 -9.69 -6.54
C GLU A 18 -13.49 -8.58 -6.24
N LYS A 19 -13.61 -8.19 -4.96
CA LYS A 19 -14.43 -7.04 -4.57
C LYS A 19 -13.66 -5.73 -4.77
N THR A 20 -14.19 -4.86 -5.65
CA THR A 20 -13.49 -3.66 -6.12
C THR A 20 -14.47 -2.49 -6.24
N ILE A 21 -14.00 -1.26 -6.05
CA ILE A 21 -14.87 -0.07 -5.89
C ILE A 21 -15.77 0.15 -7.11
N GLU A 22 -15.26 -0.07 -8.32
CA GLU A 22 -16.06 0.04 -9.54
C GLU A 22 -17.03 -1.12 -9.74
N GLY A 23 -16.80 -2.30 -9.15
CA GLY A 23 -17.76 -3.40 -9.18
C GLY A 23 -19.06 -3.02 -8.49
N ASP A 24 -18.96 -2.53 -7.25
CA ASP A 24 -20.11 -2.07 -6.46
C ASP A 24 -20.77 -0.83 -7.11
N ILE A 25 -20.00 0.14 -7.61
CA ILE A 25 -20.53 1.32 -8.30
C ILE A 25 -21.25 0.96 -9.60
N PHE A 26 -20.69 0.05 -10.41
CA PHE A 26 -21.32 -0.35 -11.66
C PHE A 26 -22.60 -1.16 -11.42
N LYS A 27 -22.61 -2.02 -10.40
CA LYS A 27 -23.82 -2.70 -9.93
C LYS A 27 -24.90 -1.69 -9.50
N ALA A 28 -24.57 -0.72 -8.66
CA ALA A 28 -25.49 0.33 -8.21
C ALA A 28 -26.04 1.18 -9.37
N PHE A 29 -25.25 1.46 -10.41
CA PHE A 29 -25.73 2.11 -11.63
C PHE A 29 -26.75 1.27 -12.41
N VAL A 30 -26.62 -0.06 -12.43
CA VAL A 30 -27.60 -0.96 -13.07
C VAL A 30 -28.87 -1.06 -12.23
N GLU A 31 -28.76 -1.20 -10.91
CA GLU A 31 -29.90 -1.33 -9.99
C GLU A 31 -30.72 -0.04 -9.89
N ALA A 32 -30.08 1.13 -9.91
CA ALA A 32 -30.74 2.43 -10.02
C ALA A 32 -31.30 2.76 -11.41
N GLY A 33 -31.11 1.90 -12.41
CA GLY A 33 -31.58 2.12 -13.80
C GLY A 33 -30.75 3.10 -14.64
N ALA A 34 -29.65 3.65 -14.09
CA ALA A 34 -28.73 4.53 -14.82
C ALA A 34 -27.99 3.80 -15.96
N ILE A 35 -27.92 2.48 -15.94
CA ILE A 35 -27.37 1.62 -17.01
C ILE A 35 -28.41 0.58 -17.43
N SER A 36 -28.63 0.45 -18.74
CA SER A 36 -29.60 -0.49 -19.29
C SER A 36 -29.17 -1.96 -19.10
N LYS A 37 -30.14 -2.87 -18.96
CA LYS A 37 -29.89 -4.31 -18.75
C LYS A 37 -29.07 -4.98 -19.88
N ALA A 38 -29.05 -4.41 -21.09
CA ALA A 38 -28.21 -4.88 -22.21
C ALA A 38 -26.71 -4.53 -22.04
N ASN A 39 -26.42 -3.48 -21.27
CA ASN A 39 -25.06 -3.00 -20.97
C ASN A 39 -24.55 -3.47 -19.60
N ALA A 40 -25.43 -3.93 -18.72
CA ALA A 40 -25.13 -4.39 -17.35
C ALA A 40 -24.07 -5.51 -17.24
N ASN A 41 -23.74 -6.21 -18.32
CA ASN A 41 -22.77 -7.30 -18.31
C ASN A 41 -21.35 -6.88 -18.71
N ASP A 42 -21.13 -5.63 -19.17
CA ASP A 42 -19.80 -5.14 -19.57
C ASP A 42 -19.66 -3.61 -19.45
N PRO A 43 -18.87 -3.09 -18.49
CA PRO A 43 -18.59 -1.67 -18.32
C PRO A 43 -18.03 -0.95 -19.55
N LYS A 44 -17.38 -1.67 -20.48
CA LYS A 44 -16.85 -1.09 -21.72
C LYS A 44 -17.97 -0.63 -22.67
N LYS A 45 -19.15 -1.27 -22.64
CA LYS A 45 -20.35 -0.84 -23.39
C LYS A 45 -20.82 0.54 -22.95
N SER A 46 -20.77 0.81 -21.64
CA SER A 46 -21.04 2.15 -21.07
C SER A 46 -19.84 3.10 -21.20
N SER A 47 -18.74 2.69 -21.83
CA SER A 47 -17.52 3.47 -22.01
C SER A 47 -16.90 3.97 -20.70
N LEU A 48 -16.90 3.13 -19.66
CA LEU A 48 -16.39 3.49 -18.33
C LEU A 48 -14.87 3.66 -18.32
N VAL A 49 -14.41 4.83 -17.89
CA VAL A 49 -13.00 5.19 -17.65
C VAL A 49 -12.87 5.81 -16.25
N ARG A 50 -11.74 5.58 -15.55
CA ARG A 50 -11.38 6.22 -14.28
C ARG A 50 -10.27 7.26 -14.43
N CYS A 51 -10.30 8.32 -13.63
CA CYS A 51 -9.33 9.41 -13.67
C CYS A 51 -8.02 9.10 -12.93
N ALA A 52 -8.12 8.39 -11.81
CA ALA A 52 -6.99 7.91 -11.01
C ALA A 52 -7.24 6.45 -10.62
N ARG A 53 -6.23 5.60 -10.78
CA ARG A 53 -6.21 4.26 -10.22
C ARG A 53 -5.68 4.36 -8.79
N THR A 54 -6.40 3.78 -7.83
CA THR A 54 -5.98 3.66 -6.43
C THR A 54 -5.74 2.18 -6.10
N ASP A 55 -4.59 1.90 -5.48
CA ASP A 55 -4.15 0.56 -5.09
C ASP A 55 -5.08 -0.10 -4.04
N LYS A 56 -4.84 -1.38 -3.72
CA LYS A 56 -5.44 -2.13 -2.61
C LYS A 56 -5.46 -1.27 -1.33
N GLY A 57 -6.63 -1.12 -0.69
CA GLY A 57 -6.81 -0.34 0.54
C GLY A 57 -6.84 1.20 0.39
N VAL A 58 -6.33 1.79 -0.70
CA VAL A 58 -6.17 3.25 -0.82
C VAL A 58 -7.51 3.97 -0.95
N HIS A 59 -7.71 5.02 -0.14
CA HIS A 59 -8.96 5.78 -0.05
C HIS A 59 -9.03 6.92 -1.08
N ALA A 60 -10.22 7.47 -1.31
CA ALA A 60 -10.42 8.70 -2.10
C ALA A 60 -11.57 9.56 -1.55
N ALA A 61 -11.29 10.81 -1.21
CA ALA A 61 -12.31 11.82 -0.94
C ALA A 61 -13.02 12.22 -2.25
N GLY A 62 -12.25 12.47 -3.30
CA GLY A 62 -12.72 12.80 -4.63
C GLY A 62 -11.97 12.03 -5.72
N ASN A 63 -12.64 11.09 -6.39
CA ASN A 63 -12.22 10.54 -7.67
C ASN A 63 -13.26 10.90 -8.76
N LEU A 64 -12.89 10.75 -10.03
CA LEU A 64 -13.79 10.89 -11.15
C LEU A 64 -13.76 9.64 -12.03
N ILE A 65 -14.95 9.18 -12.40
CA ILE A 65 -15.19 8.26 -13.50
C ILE A 65 -15.99 8.98 -14.57
N SER A 66 -15.73 8.67 -15.85
CA SER A 66 -16.51 9.12 -17.00
C SER A 66 -17.10 7.91 -17.70
N LEU A 67 -18.42 7.91 -17.91
CA LEU A 67 -19.18 6.85 -18.55
C LEU A 67 -20.51 7.41 -19.10
N LYS A 68 -21.18 6.62 -19.94
CA LYS A 68 -22.51 6.92 -20.48
C LYS A 68 -23.58 6.37 -19.54
N LEU A 69 -24.45 7.26 -19.05
CA LEU A 69 -25.57 6.95 -18.16
C LEU A 69 -26.89 7.48 -18.75
N ILE A 70 -27.98 6.83 -18.33
CA ILE A 70 -29.36 7.33 -18.37
C ILE A 70 -29.49 8.29 -17.18
N ILE A 71 -29.93 9.53 -17.43
CA ILE A 71 -29.91 10.65 -16.47
C ILE A 71 -31.18 11.52 -16.53
N GLU A 72 -32.24 11.00 -17.15
CA GLU A 72 -33.56 11.61 -17.29
C GLU A 72 -34.34 11.64 -15.96
N ASP A 73 -33.92 10.84 -14.97
CA ASP A 73 -34.46 10.77 -13.62
C ASP A 73 -33.74 11.80 -12.71
N PRO A 74 -34.44 12.78 -12.11
CA PRO A 74 -33.81 13.82 -11.30
C PRO A 74 -33.19 13.27 -10.01
N ASP A 75 -33.73 12.19 -9.46
CA ASP A 75 -33.28 11.61 -8.19
C ASP A 75 -32.21 10.53 -8.40
N ILE A 76 -31.65 10.42 -9.61
CA ILE A 76 -30.77 9.30 -9.99
C ILE A 76 -29.56 9.16 -9.06
N VAL A 77 -28.98 10.26 -8.58
CA VAL A 77 -27.86 10.25 -7.61
C VAL A 77 -28.29 9.66 -6.27
N GLN A 78 -29.51 9.96 -5.81
CA GLN A 78 -30.05 9.38 -4.57
C GLN A 78 -30.30 7.87 -4.75
N LYS A 79 -30.90 7.46 -5.87
CA LYS A 79 -31.18 6.06 -6.20
C LYS A 79 -29.90 5.23 -6.35
N ILE A 80 -28.83 5.81 -6.90
CA ILE A 80 -27.51 5.16 -6.94
C ILE A 80 -26.93 5.01 -5.53
N ASN A 81 -26.94 6.07 -4.71
CA ASN A 81 -26.43 6.01 -3.33
C ASN A 81 -27.24 5.06 -2.42
N GLN A 82 -28.53 4.85 -2.69
CA GLN A 82 -29.36 3.84 -1.99
C GLN A 82 -28.92 2.39 -2.26
N ASN A 83 -28.21 2.14 -3.35
CA ASN A 83 -27.67 0.82 -3.71
C ASN A 83 -26.15 0.72 -3.43
N LEU A 84 -25.58 1.67 -2.68
CA LEU A 84 -24.16 1.71 -2.31
C LEU A 84 -23.95 1.55 -0.79
N PRO A 85 -22.91 0.80 -0.36
CA PRO A 85 -22.53 0.74 1.05
C PRO A 85 -22.05 2.11 1.55
N ASP A 86 -22.13 2.37 2.85
CA ASP A 86 -21.84 3.71 3.42
C ASP A 86 -20.44 4.25 3.12
N GLN A 87 -19.47 3.35 2.91
CA GLN A 87 -18.11 3.68 2.53
C GLN A 87 -17.90 4.02 1.03
N ILE A 88 -18.96 4.11 0.22
CA ILE A 88 -18.92 4.57 -1.17
C ILE A 88 -20.05 5.58 -1.40
N ARG A 89 -19.72 6.72 -2.03
CA ARG A 89 -20.68 7.77 -2.36
C ARG A 89 -20.46 8.34 -3.76
N VAL A 90 -21.57 8.64 -4.43
CA VAL A 90 -21.61 9.50 -5.62
C VAL A 90 -22.04 10.90 -5.18
N TRP A 91 -21.15 11.87 -5.32
CA TRP A 91 -21.41 13.28 -5.00
C TRP A 91 -22.38 13.91 -6.01
N GLY A 92 -22.16 13.61 -7.29
CA GLY A 92 -22.96 14.14 -8.40
C GLY A 92 -22.32 13.83 -9.75
N PHE A 93 -22.89 14.36 -10.82
CA PHE A 93 -22.40 14.17 -12.19
C PHE A 93 -22.45 15.49 -12.98
N GLU A 94 -21.67 15.55 -14.06
CA GLU A 94 -21.67 16.67 -15.00
C GLU A 94 -21.85 16.13 -16.42
N ARG A 95 -22.69 16.78 -17.23
CA ARG A 95 -22.97 16.32 -18.61
C ARG A 95 -21.91 16.83 -19.58
N THR A 96 -20.95 15.98 -19.91
CA THR A 96 -19.83 16.28 -20.82
C THR A 96 -20.19 16.07 -22.31
N ASN A 97 -19.24 16.29 -23.21
CA ASN A 97 -19.34 15.90 -24.61
C ASN A 97 -19.03 14.40 -24.80
N GLY A 98 -19.60 13.77 -25.84
CA GLY A 98 -19.56 12.31 -26.02
C GLY A 98 -18.18 11.67 -26.27
N GLY A 99 -17.13 12.48 -26.43
CA GLY A 99 -15.72 12.06 -26.52
C GLY A 99 -14.88 12.39 -25.29
N PHE A 100 -15.49 12.83 -24.17
CA PHE A 100 -14.77 13.11 -22.94
C PHE A 100 -14.21 11.84 -22.29
N SER A 101 -12.94 11.90 -21.89
CA SER A 101 -12.29 10.90 -21.04
C SER A 101 -11.73 11.60 -19.80
N CYS A 102 -12.17 11.21 -18.61
CA CYS A 102 -11.67 11.79 -17.37
C CYS A 102 -10.18 11.50 -17.13
N TYR A 103 -9.65 10.40 -17.69
CA TYR A 103 -8.23 10.09 -17.64
C TYR A 103 -7.41 11.08 -18.48
N GLN A 104 -7.76 11.22 -19.77
CA GLN A 104 -7.01 12.05 -20.71
C GLN A 104 -7.14 13.56 -20.46
N SER A 105 -8.21 13.99 -19.78
CA SER A 105 -8.51 15.41 -19.51
C SER A 105 -7.96 15.94 -18.18
N CYS A 106 -7.28 15.10 -17.39
CA CYS A 106 -6.83 15.45 -16.04
C CYS A 106 -5.45 16.14 -16.04
N ASP A 107 -5.40 17.39 -15.57
CA ASP A 107 -4.19 18.23 -15.57
C ASP A 107 -3.23 17.92 -14.41
N SER A 108 -3.77 17.44 -13.28
CA SER A 108 -3.01 17.11 -12.06
C SER A 108 -3.91 16.44 -11.02
N ARG A 109 -3.32 15.84 -10.00
CA ARG A 109 -4.01 15.22 -8.86
C ARG A 109 -3.47 15.77 -7.54
N TRP A 110 -4.38 16.00 -6.59
CA TRP A 110 -4.06 16.21 -5.18
C TRP A 110 -4.19 14.90 -4.42
N TYR A 111 -3.20 14.58 -3.61
CA TYR A 111 -3.25 13.51 -2.61
C TYR A 111 -2.91 14.07 -1.24
N GLU A 112 -3.42 13.41 -0.21
CA GLU A 112 -3.06 13.64 1.19
C GLU A 112 -2.50 12.35 1.76
N TYR A 113 -1.44 12.47 2.55
CA TYR A 113 -0.86 11.37 3.30
C TYR A 113 -0.87 11.71 4.79
N LEU A 114 -1.52 10.87 5.60
CA LEU A 114 -1.51 10.92 7.06
C LEU A 114 -0.43 9.99 7.61
N ILE A 115 0.44 10.51 8.47
CA ILE A 115 1.50 9.74 9.14
C ILE A 115 1.52 10.05 10.64
N PRO A 116 1.61 9.04 11.54
CA PRO A 116 1.81 9.28 12.96
C PRO A 116 3.15 9.98 13.18
N THR A 117 3.21 11.04 13.98
CA THR A 117 4.43 11.86 14.11
C THR A 117 5.59 11.14 14.78
N TYR A 118 5.30 10.09 15.55
CA TYR A 118 6.30 9.16 16.09
C TYR A 118 7.15 8.50 14.98
N SER A 119 6.69 8.48 13.73
CA SER A 119 7.44 8.00 12.55
C SER A 119 8.73 8.78 12.31
N PHE A 120 8.79 10.04 12.75
CA PHE A 120 9.97 10.90 12.60
C PHE A 120 10.96 10.78 13.77
N LEU A 121 10.70 9.90 14.75
CA LEU A 121 11.65 9.55 15.81
C LEU A 121 12.82 8.73 15.26
N PRO A 122 14.06 9.02 15.69
CA PRO A 122 15.24 8.26 15.28
C PRO A 122 15.11 6.79 15.69
N PRO A 123 15.78 5.87 14.98
CA PRO A 123 15.86 4.46 15.35
C PRO A 123 16.27 4.26 16.82
N HIS A 124 15.86 3.16 17.44
CA HIS A 124 16.27 2.88 18.82
C HIS A 124 17.81 2.71 18.88
N PRO A 125 18.52 3.23 19.91
CA PRO A 125 19.99 3.16 19.94
C PRO A 125 20.57 1.74 19.94
N GLN A 126 19.80 0.74 20.34
CA GLN A 126 20.15 -0.70 20.31
C GLN A 126 19.58 -1.44 19.09
N SER A 127 19.04 -0.73 18.11
CA SER A 127 18.63 -1.31 16.83
C SER A 127 19.81 -1.31 15.84
N TYR A 128 19.83 -2.25 14.90
CA TYR A 128 20.92 -2.37 13.91
C TYR A 128 21.14 -1.05 13.15
N LEU A 129 20.06 -0.36 12.78
CA LEU A 129 20.16 0.94 12.11
C LEU A 129 20.64 2.05 13.04
N GLY A 130 20.24 2.04 14.32
CA GLY A 130 20.70 3.01 15.33
C GLY A 130 22.21 2.91 15.59
N GLU A 131 22.73 1.69 15.75
CA GLU A 131 24.16 1.42 15.88
C GLU A 131 24.93 1.90 14.64
N LYS A 132 24.46 1.54 13.43
CA LYS A 132 25.10 1.91 12.17
C LYS A 132 25.08 3.41 11.90
N LEU A 133 24.06 4.15 12.31
CA LEU A 133 24.05 5.61 12.21
C LEU A 133 25.19 6.24 13.00
N MET A 134 25.44 5.78 14.23
CA MET A 134 26.53 6.27 15.08
C MET A 134 27.91 5.88 14.53
N GLU A 135 28.06 4.64 14.04
CA GLU A 135 29.29 4.14 13.41
C GLU A 135 29.67 4.99 12.19
N PHE A 136 28.76 5.13 11.23
CA PHE A 136 29.01 5.91 10.01
C PHE A 136 29.16 7.41 10.29
N ALA A 137 28.39 7.99 11.22
CA ALA A 137 28.55 9.40 11.58
C ALA A 137 29.92 9.69 12.20
N THR A 138 30.45 8.77 13.02
CA THR A 138 31.81 8.86 13.57
C THR A 138 32.86 8.71 12.47
N ALA A 139 32.74 7.68 11.63
CA ALA A 139 33.72 7.38 10.57
C ALA A 139 33.82 8.46 9.47
N ASN A 140 32.77 9.25 9.26
CA ASN A 140 32.71 10.29 8.22
C ASN A 140 32.79 11.73 8.79
N ASN A 141 33.21 11.90 10.06
CA ASN A 141 33.26 13.20 10.75
C ASN A 141 31.93 13.98 10.79
N TYR A 142 30.80 13.27 10.73
CA TYR A 142 29.44 13.82 10.69
C TYR A 142 28.75 13.84 12.07
N LEU A 143 29.43 13.37 13.12
CA LEU A 143 28.86 13.12 14.44
C LEU A 143 28.28 14.37 15.12
N GLU A 144 28.89 15.55 14.94
CA GLU A 144 28.41 16.81 15.52
C GLU A 144 27.11 17.28 14.84
N GLU A 145 27.08 17.31 13.50
CA GLU A 145 25.87 17.66 12.74
C GLU A 145 24.73 16.66 13.00
N TYR A 146 25.03 15.35 13.03
CA TYR A 146 24.05 14.33 13.40
C TYR A 146 23.46 14.55 14.82
N GLN A 147 24.29 14.87 15.80
CA GLN A 147 23.82 15.14 17.17
C GLN A 147 22.97 16.40 17.25
N GLU A 148 23.32 17.47 16.55
CA GLU A 148 22.47 18.66 16.47
C GLU A 148 21.17 18.33 15.73
N LEU A 149 21.19 17.59 14.62
CA LEU A 149 19.98 17.17 13.91
C LEU A 149 19.03 16.31 14.77
N GLN A 150 19.50 15.70 15.87
CA GLN A 150 18.66 14.96 16.83
C GLN A 150 18.46 15.68 18.18
N SER A 151 18.87 16.94 18.32
CA SER A 151 18.85 17.68 19.60
C SER A 151 17.46 17.74 20.26
N ASP A 152 16.39 17.86 19.47
CA ASP A 152 14.98 17.95 19.94
C ASP A 152 14.37 16.63 20.45
N VAL A 153 15.04 15.49 20.25
CA VAL A 153 14.56 14.15 20.64
C VAL A 153 15.60 13.36 21.44
N LYS A 154 16.71 14.00 21.80
CA LYS A 154 17.90 13.38 22.43
C LYS A 154 17.60 12.58 23.71
N THR A 155 16.57 12.98 24.46
CA THR A 155 16.17 12.32 25.71
C THR A 155 15.02 11.31 25.55
N PHE A 156 14.28 11.31 24.42
CA PHE A 156 13.04 10.55 24.24
C PHE A 156 13.20 9.06 24.59
N TRP A 157 14.22 8.39 24.05
CA TRP A 157 14.42 6.96 24.30
C TRP A 157 14.81 6.64 25.75
N LYS A 158 15.46 7.58 26.45
CA LYS A 158 15.76 7.44 27.87
C LYS A 158 14.49 7.64 28.71
N GLU A 159 13.71 8.67 28.43
CA GLU A 159 12.44 8.96 29.11
C GLU A 159 11.43 7.82 28.90
N ALA A 160 11.37 7.25 27.69
CA ALA A 160 10.56 6.07 27.37
C ALA A 160 10.99 4.83 28.19
N LEU A 161 12.30 4.58 28.30
CA LEU A 161 12.85 3.50 29.11
C LEU A 161 12.52 3.70 30.60
N GLU A 162 12.77 4.88 31.16
CA GLU A 162 12.57 5.18 32.57
C GLU A 162 11.09 5.24 32.99
N THR A 163 10.20 5.72 32.11
CA THR A 163 8.78 5.97 32.44
C THR A 163 7.86 4.78 32.11
N TYR A 164 8.04 4.13 30.96
CA TYR A 164 7.09 3.12 30.45
C TYR A 164 7.64 1.70 30.58
N VAL A 165 8.92 1.50 30.26
CA VAL A 165 9.50 0.16 30.15
C VAL A 165 10.04 -0.34 31.49
N LYS A 166 10.68 0.52 32.29
CA LYS A 166 11.19 0.14 33.61
C LYS A 166 10.11 -0.43 34.55
N PRO A 167 8.88 0.12 34.66
CA PRO A 167 7.80 -0.49 35.44
C PRO A 167 7.31 -1.86 34.94
N VAL A 168 7.72 -2.30 33.74
CA VAL A 168 7.56 -3.68 33.25
C VAL A 168 8.77 -4.51 33.68
N LEU A 169 9.99 -4.04 33.39
CA LEU A 169 11.24 -4.76 33.69
C LEU A 169 11.45 -5.02 35.20
N ASP A 170 11.06 -4.08 36.06
CA ASP A 170 11.18 -4.22 37.52
C ASP A 170 10.30 -5.35 38.09
N LYS A 171 9.33 -5.87 37.33
CA LYS A 171 8.50 -7.05 37.66
C LYS A 171 9.14 -8.38 37.24
N LEU A 172 10.14 -8.35 36.35
CA LEU A 172 10.79 -9.54 35.79
C LEU A 172 12.04 -9.90 36.59
N ASP A 173 12.44 -11.17 36.54
CA ASP A 173 13.69 -11.64 37.17
C ASP A 173 14.93 -11.01 36.51
N PRO A 174 16.02 -10.72 37.26
CA PRO A 174 17.16 -9.95 36.75
C PRO A 174 17.79 -10.51 35.46
N GLU A 175 17.93 -11.83 35.35
CA GLU A 175 18.47 -12.50 34.16
C GLU A 175 17.56 -12.31 32.94
N MET A 176 16.24 -12.51 33.13
CA MET A 176 15.24 -12.36 32.08
C MET A 176 15.13 -10.93 31.53
N ARG A 177 15.49 -9.90 32.30
CA ARG A 177 15.47 -8.49 31.83
C ARG A 177 16.45 -8.24 30.70
N GLU A 178 17.64 -8.82 30.78
CA GLU A 178 18.67 -8.63 29.74
C GLU A 178 18.23 -9.37 28.46
N ASP A 179 17.80 -10.62 28.57
CA ASP A 179 17.27 -11.39 27.44
C ASP A 179 16.05 -10.73 26.78
N VAL A 180 15.09 -10.20 27.55
CA VAL A 180 13.91 -9.50 27.01
C VAL A 180 14.29 -8.24 26.24
N LEU A 181 15.20 -7.40 26.77
CA LEU A 181 15.69 -6.23 26.05
C LEU A 181 16.47 -6.63 24.79
N LEU A 182 17.29 -7.67 24.88
CA LEU A 182 18.09 -8.17 23.77
C LEU A 182 17.20 -8.72 22.64
N ALA A 183 16.21 -9.55 22.96
CA ALA A 183 15.26 -10.12 22.02
C ALA A 183 14.36 -9.05 21.38
N THR A 184 13.89 -8.07 22.16
CA THR A 184 13.08 -6.93 21.68
C THR A 184 13.73 -6.20 20.50
N PHE A 185 15.06 -6.14 20.43
CA PHE A 185 15.79 -5.50 19.33
C PHE A 185 16.54 -6.44 18.39
N LYS A 186 16.76 -7.72 18.73
CA LYS A 186 17.46 -8.68 17.86
C LYS A 186 16.55 -9.59 17.03
N GLU A 187 15.31 -9.83 17.41
CA GLU A 187 14.38 -10.71 16.66
C GLU A 187 13.45 -9.91 15.75
N GLY A 188 13.66 -10.03 14.44
CA GLY A 188 12.81 -9.45 13.39
C GLY A 188 11.79 -10.43 12.80
N GLU A 189 11.70 -11.66 13.33
CA GLU A 189 10.86 -12.75 12.79
C GLU A 189 9.61 -13.04 13.64
N CYS A 190 9.43 -12.36 14.77
CA CYS A 190 8.26 -12.53 15.66
C CYS A 190 7.24 -11.38 15.48
N ALA A 191 6.69 -11.30 14.27
CA ALA A 191 5.56 -10.42 13.90
C ALA A 191 4.38 -11.22 13.33
N ASP A 192 4.65 -12.24 12.51
CA ASP A 192 3.62 -13.04 11.80
C ASP A 192 2.68 -13.82 12.73
N THR A 193 3.09 -14.09 13.96
CA THR A 193 2.27 -14.76 14.99
C THR A 193 1.06 -13.92 15.41
N ILE A 194 1.08 -12.59 15.23
CA ILE A 194 -0.10 -11.74 15.50
C ILE A 194 -1.08 -11.81 14.31
N THR A 195 -0.57 -11.79 13.08
CA THR A 195 -1.37 -11.80 11.85
C THR A 195 -2.05 -13.15 11.62
N THR A 196 -1.32 -14.26 11.80
CA THR A 196 -1.83 -15.62 11.59
C THR A 196 -2.96 -15.98 12.57
N LEU A 197 -2.93 -15.49 13.81
CA LEU A 197 -4.01 -15.74 14.77
C LEU A 197 -5.33 -15.05 14.41
N LYS A 198 -5.30 -13.86 13.77
CA LYS A 198 -6.52 -13.18 13.26
C LYS A 198 -7.15 -13.90 12.06
N ALA A 199 -6.37 -14.66 11.28
CA ALA A 199 -6.87 -15.38 10.11
C ALA A 199 -7.72 -16.60 10.48
N VAL A 200 -7.43 -17.26 11.61
CA VAL A 200 -8.14 -18.47 12.07
C VAL A 200 -9.49 -18.13 12.73
N SER A 201 -9.63 -16.96 13.36
CA SER A 201 -10.86 -16.58 14.09
C SER A 201 -12.05 -16.18 13.22
N ASN A 202 -11.85 -16.00 11.91
CA ASN A 202 -12.86 -15.44 11.00
C ASN A 202 -13.38 -16.47 9.96
N ALA A 203 -13.14 -17.76 10.18
CA ALA A 203 -13.50 -18.83 9.24
C ALA A 203 -14.88 -19.48 9.51
N ASP A 204 -15.36 -19.44 10.76
CA ASP A 204 -16.52 -20.23 11.23
C ASP A 204 -17.83 -19.42 11.32
N GLU A 205 -18.38 -18.97 10.18
CA GLU A 205 -19.82 -18.62 10.11
C GLU A 205 -20.42 -18.77 8.69
N VAL A 206 -20.67 -20.01 8.28
CA VAL A 206 -21.51 -20.35 7.10
C VAL A 206 -22.43 -21.52 7.46
N ASP A 207 -23.71 -21.24 7.70
CA ASP A 207 -24.72 -22.28 7.92
C ASP A 207 -25.27 -22.84 6.59
N SER A 208 -25.77 -24.06 6.69
CA SER A 208 -26.45 -24.94 5.73
C SER A 208 -27.78 -24.37 5.19
N ALA A 209 -28.48 -24.89 4.17
CA ALA A 209 -28.36 -26.07 3.29
C ALA A 209 -29.22 -25.80 2.01
N PRO A 210 -29.61 -26.78 1.16
CA PRO A 210 -29.01 -28.07 0.79
C PRO A 210 -28.77 -28.20 -0.74
N LYS A 211 -28.31 -29.37 -1.22
CA LYS A 211 -28.21 -29.75 -2.65
C LYS A 211 -28.94 -31.08 -2.91
N GLU A 212 -29.70 -31.17 -3.99
CA GLU A 212 -30.10 -32.40 -4.69
C GLU A 212 -30.78 -32.05 -6.05
N PRO A 213 -30.90 -32.95 -7.04
CA PRO A 213 -29.80 -33.68 -7.66
C PRO A 213 -29.76 -33.63 -9.21
N SER A 214 -28.65 -34.10 -9.77
CA SER A 214 -28.43 -34.71 -11.10
C SER A 214 -29.40 -34.51 -12.28
N LEU A 215 -28.84 -34.24 -13.46
CA LEU A 215 -29.15 -34.98 -14.69
C LEU A 215 -27.92 -35.06 -15.61
N GLN A 216 -27.80 -36.14 -16.39
CA GLN A 216 -26.79 -36.34 -17.44
C GLN A 216 -27.51 -36.48 -18.79
N GLU A 217 -26.96 -35.90 -19.85
CA GLU A 217 -27.12 -36.41 -21.22
C GLU A 217 -25.80 -36.22 -22.00
N ASP A 218 -25.57 -37.09 -22.99
CA ASP A 218 -24.31 -37.28 -23.73
C ASP A 218 -24.58 -37.07 -25.27
N PRO A 219 -23.65 -37.26 -26.25
CA PRO A 219 -23.51 -36.24 -27.29
C PRO A 219 -23.73 -36.72 -28.75
N SER A 220 -24.25 -35.82 -29.59
CA SER A 220 -24.07 -35.81 -31.06
C SER A 220 -24.43 -34.43 -31.63
N SER A 221 -24.11 -34.02 -32.87
CA SER A 221 -23.53 -34.74 -34.01
C SER A 221 -22.60 -33.83 -34.85
N LYS A 222 -21.88 -34.43 -35.81
CA LYS A 222 -20.94 -33.74 -36.72
C LYS A 222 -21.62 -32.77 -37.70
N HIS A 223 -20.84 -31.83 -38.22
CA HIS A 223 -20.77 -31.65 -39.69
C HIS A 223 -19.36 -31.21 -40.14
N GLU A 224 -18.93 -31.72 -41.28
CA GLU A 224 -17.58 -31.54 -41.86
C GLU A 224 -17.61 -30.61 -43.09
N LYS A 225 -16.48 -29.93 -43.37
CA LYS A 225 -15.79 -29.69 -44.68
C LYS A 225 -14.99 -28.37 -44.66
N SER A 226 -13.68 -28.31 -44.93
CA SER A 226 -12.87 -28.66 -46.13
C SER A 226 -12.94 -27.61 -47.24
N GLU A 227 -11.97 -27.41 -48.14
CA GLU A 227 -10.58 -27.91 -48.28
C GLU A 227 -9.59 -26.70 -48.05
N GLU A 228 -8.28 -26.59 -48.36
CA GLU A 228 -7.23 -27.39 -49.04
C GLU A 228 -5.80 -26.99 -48.53
N GLY A 229 -4.70 -27.36 -49.24
CA GLY A 229 -3.31 -26.90 -49.04
C GLY A 229 -2.78 -26.14 -50.28
N PRO A 230 -1.51 -26.31 -50.76
CA PRO A 230 -0.34 -27.06 -50.26
C PRO A 230 0.92 -26.13 -50.11
N SER A 231 2.22 -26.49 -50.14
CA SER A 231 2.99 -27.73 -50.42
C SER A 231 4.41 -27.72 -49.80
N GLU A 232 4.93 -28.92 -49.50
CA GLU A 232 6.32 -29.48 -49.53
C GLU A 232 7.55 -28.54 -49.73
N SER A 233 8.72 -28.75 -49.12
CA SER A 233 9.66 -29.91 -49.17
C SER A 233 10.89 -29.61 -48.24
N ASP A 234 11.97 -30.38 -47.96
CA ASP A 234 12.46 -31.78 -48.12
C ASP A 234 13.84 -31.90 -47.38
N LYS A 235 14.52 -33.03 -47.12
CA LYS A 235 14.22 -34.46 -46.85
C LYS A 235 15.53 -35.17 -46.38
N ILE A 236 15.53 -35.94 -45.27
CA ILE A 236 16.35 -37.18 -45.02
C ILE A 236 17.91 -36.96 -44.85
N SER A 237 18.74 -37.68 -44.06
CA SER A 237 18.75 -39.06 -43.47
C SER A 237 19.64 -39.20 -42.20
N GLU A 238 19.22 -40.08 -41.26
CA GLU A 238 19.96 -41.22 -40.62
C GLU A 238 21.38 -41.06 -39.96
N ASN A 239 21.87 -41.94 -39.05
CA ASN A 239 21.40 -43.27 -38.58
C ASN A 239 21.73 -43.57 -37.08
N CYS A 240 21.22 -44.68 -36.54
CA CYS A 240 21.06 -45.06 -35.13
C CYS A 240 22.30 -45.63 -34.38
N ARG A 241 22.21 -45.73 -33.04
CA ARG A 241 22.17 -47.04 -32.31
C ARG A 241 21.83 -46.95 -30.81
N ASP A 242 21.37 -48.09 -30.27
CA ASP A 242 20.71 -48.28 -28.97
C ASP A 242 21.64 -48.56 -27.78
N THR A 243 21.10 -48.43 -26.56
CA THR A 243 20.82 -49.59 -25.68
C THR A 243 19.98 -49.20 -24.45
N SER A 244 19.28 -50.17 -23.85
CA SER A 244 18.34 -49.96 -22.74
C SER A 244 18.40 -51.09 -21.70
N SER A 245 18.29 -50.74 -20.42
CA SER A 245 18.07 -51.62 -19.24
C SER A 245 18.18 -50.76 -17.96
N ASN A 246 17.50 -51.01 -16.83
CA ASN A 246 16.41 -51.95 -16.52
C ASN A 246 15.46 -51.30 -15.49
N LYS A 247 14.22 -51.80 -15.40
CA LYS A 247 13.21 -51.41 -14.41
C LYS A 247 12.36 -52.65 -14.10
N GLU A 248 12.29 -53.07 -12.82
CA GLU A 248 11.54 -54.23 -12.22
C GLU A 248 12.43 -54.87 -11.12
N ILE A 249 11.99 -55.51 -10.01
CA ILE A 249 10.70 -55.80 -9.30
C ILE A 249 11.06 -55.61 -7.78
N ILE A 250 10.17 -55.22 -6.84
CA ILE A 250 9.26 -56.05 -6.01
C ILE A 250 8.15 -55.16 -5.42
N LYS A 251 6.91 -55.68 -5.44
CA LYS A 251 5.78 -55.23 -4.61
C LYS A 251 5.12 -56.47 -4.02
N LYS A 252 5.00 -56.55 -2.68
CA LYS A 252 4.13 -57.42 -1.85
C LYS A 252 4.66 -57.41 -0.39
N ASP A 253 3.90 -57.66 0.67
CA ASP A 253 2.51 -58.18 0.76
C ASP A 253 1.70 -57.48 1.89
N MET A 254 0.37 -57.59 1.76
CA MET A 254 -0.70 -57.62 2.79
C MET A 254 -0.95 -56.50 3.81
N GLU A 255 -2.26 -56.28 4.02
CA GLU A 255 -2.90 -55.42 5.01
C GLU A 255 -3.08 -56.15 6.36
N SER A 256 -3.13 -55.41 7.48
CA SER A 256 -3.98 -55.78 8.64
C SER A 256 -4.04 -54.67 9.70
N GLN A 257 -5.27 -54.28 10.08
CA GLN A 257 -5.64 -53.63 11.38
C GLN A 257 -5.07 -52.21 11.64
N THR A 258 -5.76 -51.26 12.27
CA THR A 258 -7.18 -51.13 12.67
C THR A 258 -7.55 -49.63 12.77
N ASN A 259 -8.84 -49.29 12.86
CA ASN A 259 -9.26 -47.91 13.16
C ASN A 259 -8.80 -47.46 14.56
N GLU A 260 -8.00 -46.41 14.65
CA GLU A 260 -7.89 -45.58 15.86
C GLU A 260 -8.21 -44.12 15.53
N ASN A 261 -9.11 -43.53 16.31
CA ASN A 261 -9.49 -42.12 16.17
C ASN A 261 -8.40 -41.23 16.77
N ILE A 262 -7.49 -40.73 15.94
CA ILE A 262 -6.63 -39.60 16.33
C ILE A 262 -7.52 -38.36 16.47
N LYS A 263 -8.00 -38.12 17.69
CA LYS A 263 -8.55 -36.82 18.08
C LYS A 263 -7.44 -35.77 17.95
N ILE A 264 -7.55 -34.92 16.94
CA ILE A 264 -6.79 -33.67 16.91
C ILE A 264 -7.47 -32.72 17.90
N GLU A 265 -7.01 -32.70 19.15
CA GLU A 265 -7.40 -31.66 20.09
C GLU A 265 -6.75 -30.33 19.67
N PRO A 266 -7.48 -29.20 19.70
CA PRO A 266 -6.93 -27.91 19.31
C PRO A 266 -5.90 -27.45 20.35
N THR A 267 -4.62 -27.58 20.01
CA THR A 267 -3.50 -27.16 20.85
C THR A 267 -3.55 -25.65 21.06
N LYS A 268 -4.07 -25.22 22.21
CA LYS A 268 -4.00 -23.83 22.66
C LYS A 268 -2.54 -23.44 22.83
N THR A 269 -2.04 -22.57 21.96
CA THR A 269 -0.65 -22.08 21.99
C THR A 269 -0.42 -21.25 23.26
N SER A 270 0.14 -21.87 24.29
CA SER A 270 0.56 -21.18 25.51
C SER A 270 1.89 -20.47 25.25
N PHE A 271 1.85 -19.15 25.07
CA PHE A 271 3.05 -18.32 24.98
C PHE A 271 3.96 -18.54 26.18
N SER A 272 5.27 -18.57 25.93
CA SER A 272 6.30 -18.60 26.97
C SER A 272 6.30 -17.31 27.79
N PRO A 273 6.80 -17.34 29.05
CA PRO A 273 6.96 -16.12 29.86
C PRO A 273 7.82 -15.05 29.16
N LEU A 274 8.81 -15.48 28.37
CA LEU A 274 9.69 -14.61 27.60
C LEU A 274 8.93 -13.85 26.50
N GLU A 275 8.10 -14.53 25.70
CA GLU A 275 7.27 -13.90 24.67
C GLU A 275 6.26 -12.91 25.25
N ILE A 276 5.68 -13.22 26.41
CA ILE A 276 4.77 -12.33 27.13
C ILE A 276 5.51 -11.07 27.58
N ALA A 277 6.70 -11.22 28.17
CA ALA A 277 7.53 -10.09 28.60
C ALA A 277 8.00 -9.21 27.42
N ILE A 278 8.43 -9.80 26.31
CA ILE A 278 8.76 -9.08 25.06
C ILE A 278 7.54 -8.32 24.55
N LYS A 279 6.34 -8.92 24.59
CA LYS A 279 5.10 -8.26 24.18
C LYS A 279 4.75 -7.07 25.07
N GLU A 280 4.85 -7.21 26.40
CA GLU A 280 4.62 -6.09 27.33
C GLU A 280 5.63 -4.94 27.10
N VAL A 281 6.90 -5.24 26.90
CA VAL A 281 7.94 -4.24 26.60
C VAL A 281 7.69 -3.55 25.24
N ARG A 282 7.33 -4.30 24.19
CA ARG A 282 6.92 -3.73 22.89
C ARG A 282 5.69 -2.80 23.05
N SER A 283 4.67 -3.22 23.80
CA SER A 283 3.49 -2.38 24.10
C SER A 283 3.84 -1.12 24.91
N ALA A 284 4.78 -1.20 25.86
CA ALA A 284 5.27 -0.03 26.60
C ALA A 284 5.97 0.99 25.68
N TYR A 285 6.81 0.52 24.75
CA TYR A 285 7.41 1.40 23.73
C TYR A 285 6.38 1.95 22.72
N ILE A 286 5.31 1.21 22.40
CA ILE A 286 4.17 1.73 21.60
C ILE A 286 3.48 2.87 22.35
N ALA A 287 3.18 2.69 23.64
CA ALA A 287 2.54 3.74 24.46
C ALA A 287 3.41 5.01 24.54
N ALA A 288 4.72 4.86 24.75
CA ALA A 288 5.67 5.98 24.73
C ALA A 288 5.70 6.70 23.37
N LYS A 289 5.67 5.94 22.25
CA LYS A 289 5.58 6.51 20.88
C LYS A 289 4.29 7.29 20.66
N LYS A 290 3.13 6.82 21.12
CA LYS A 290 1.85 7.54 20.96
C LYS A 290 1.87 8.92 21.63
N GLN A 291 2.46 9.02 22.82
CA GLN A 291 2.56 10.27 23.58
C GLN A 291 3.61 11.27 23.03
N TYR A 292 4.38 10.89 21.99
CA TYR A 292 5.29 11.82 21.31
C TYR A 292 4.55 12.97 20.63
N ARG A 293 5.15 14.17 20.63
CA ARG A 293 4.68 15.35 19.89
C ARG A 293 5.85 15.94 19.09
N ILE A 294 5.63 16.23 17.81
CA ILE A 294 6.70 16.67 16.91
C ILE A 294 7.12 18.11 17.18
N SER A 295 8.43 18.32 17.41
CA SER A 295 8.97 19.67 17.58
C SER A 295 8.80 20.49 16.29
N ARG A 296 8.65 21.81 16.42
CA ARG A 296 8.57 22.69 15.25
C ARG A 296 9.80 22.55 14.35
N ARG A 297 10.99 22.48 14.95
CA ARG A 297 12.28 22.24 14.27
C ARG A 297 12.26 20.96 13.41
N ARG A 298 11.61 19.89 13.89
CA ARG A 298 11.46 18.64 13.14
C ARG A 298 10.36 18.73 12.08
N GLN A 299 9.25 19.44 12.32
CA GLN A 299 8.29 19.80 11.26
C GLN A 299 8.98 20.54 10.11
N ASP A 300 9.78 21.57 10.42
CA ASP A 300 10.53 22.34 9.43
C ASP A 300 11.48 21.45 8.62
N ARG A 301 12.15 20.47 9.27
CA ARG A 301 12.97 19.47 8.57
C ARG A 301 12.17 18.50 7.70
N VAL A 302 10.93 18.14 8.08
CA VAL A 302 10.02 17.40 7.19
C VAL A 302 9.69 18.26 5.97
N GLN A 303 9.31 19.52 6.16
CA GLN A 303 9.00 20.42 5.04
C GLN A 303 10.21 20.65 4.12
N GLU A 304 11.42 20.75 4.67
CA GLU A 304 12.68 20.79 3.90
C GLU A 304 12.83 19.55 3.00
N ALA A 305 12.63 18.35 3.56
CA ALA A 305 12.67 17.09 2.79
C ALA A 305 11.61 17.04 1.68
N LEU A 306 10.40 17.55 1.93
CA LEU A 306 9.33 17.58 0.93
C LEU A 306 9.58 18.61 -0.18
N SER A 307 10.13 19.79 0.15
CA SER A 307 10.47 20.83 -0.81
C SER A 307 11.51 20.38 -1.85
N ASN A 308 12.38 19.43 -1.50
CA ASN A 308 13.34 18.81 -2.43
C ASN A 308 12.67 17.99 -3.56
N TYR A 309 11.36 17.70 -3.48
CA TYR A 309 10.60 17.07 -4.56
C TYR A 309 10.01 18.04 -5.58
N ILE A 310 9.94 19.34 -5.28
CA ILE A 310 9.23 20.32 -6.11
C ILE A 310 9.98 20.54 -7.43
N GLY A 311 9.22 20.65 -8.53
CA GLY A 311 9.76 20.77 -9.89
C GLY A 311 9.74 19.44 -10.65
N THR A 312 10.65 19.29 -11.61
CA THR A 312 10.70 18.18 -12.57
C THR A 312 11.94 17.32 -12.36
N HIS A 313 11.77 16.16 -11.73
CA HIS A 313 12.87 15.25 -11.37
C HIS A 313 12.71 13.86 -11.99
N ASN A 314 13.76 13.03 -11.92
CA ASN A 314 13.73 11.65 -12.37
C ASN A 314 13.38 10.71 -11.20
N PHE A 315 12.13 10.23 -11.18
CA PHE A 315 11.57 9.46 -10.07
C PHE A 315 11.75 7.94 -10.23
N HIS A 316 12.74 7.46 -11.00
CA HIS A 316 12.93 6.02 -11.28
C HIS A 316 13.10 5.16 -10.00
N ASN A 317 13.88 5.63 -9.01
CA ASN A 317 14.03 4.96 -7.70
C ASN A 317 12.72 4.95 -6.87
N TYR A 318 11.82 5.90 -7.13
CA TYR A 318 10.55 6.10 -6.43
C TYR A 318 9.40 5.23 -6.95
N THR A 319 9.64 4.34 -7.91
CA THR A 319 8.62 3.43 -8.46
C THR A 319 9.18 1.99 -8.51
N VAL A 320 8.50 1.10 -9.21
CA VAL A 320 8.97 -0.24 -9.59
C VAL A 320 9.07 -0.33 -11.12
N ARG A 321 9.86 -1.29 -11.62
CA ARG A 321 10.00 -1.63 -13.06
C ARG A 321 10.46 -0.49 -14.01
N LYS A 322 10.86 0.68 -13.50
CA LYS A 322 11.55 1.75 -14.25
C LYS A 322 13.07 1.70 -14.12
N ASN A 323 13.74 2.25 -15.12
CA ASN A 323 15.19 2.48 -15.16
C ASN A 323 15.46 3.99 -15.29
N TYR A 324 16.63 4.45 -14.83
CA TYR A 324 17.04 5.87 -14.91
C TYR A 324 16.93 6.48 -16.31
N SER A 325 17.19 5.69 -17.37
CA SER A 325 17.14 6.14 -18.77
C SER A 325 15.74 6.30 -19.35
N ASP A 326 14.68 5.83 -18.67
CA ASP A 326 13.30 5.92 -19.17
C ASP A 326 12.79 7.38 -19.06
N PRO A 327 12.45 8.06 -20.17
CA PRO A 327 11.89 9.41 -20.13
C PRO A 327 10.59 9.49 -19.33
N SER A 328 9.82 8.40 -19.31
CA SER A 328 8.58 8.27 -18.54
C SER A 328 8.81 7.98 -17.04
N ALA A 329 10.06 7.98 -16.55
CA ALA A 329 10.35 8.10 -15.12
C ALA A 329 10.37 9.57 -14.63
N LYS A 330 10.36 10.55 -15.53
CA LYS A 330 10.29 11.98 -15.17
C LYS A 330 8.85 12.35 -14.77
N ARG A 331 8.71 13.06 -13.66
CA ARG A 331 7.41 13.55 -13.14
C ARG A 331 7.56 14.96 -12.56
N VAL A 332 6.43 15.67 -12.47
CA VAL A 332 6.36 17.06 -12.03
C VAL A 332 5.53 17.17 -10.75
N ILE A 333 6.17 17.65 -9.68
CA ILE A 333 5.52 17.99 -8.41
C ILE A 333 5.38 19.51 -8.35
N LYS A 334 4.15 19.99 -8.11
CA LYS A 334 3.77 21.40 -8.09
C LYS A 334 3.91 22.00 -6.68
N SER A 335 3.49 21.27 -5.65
CA SER A 335 3.79 21.54 -4.24
C SER A 335 3.75 20.25 -3.40
N PHE A 336 4.37 20.27 -2.22
CA PHE A 336 4.28 19.18 -1.26
C PHE A 336 4.45 19.77 0.16
N ASP A 337 3.33 19.95 0.85
CA ASP A 337 3.21 20.85 1.99
C ASP A 337 2.67 20.10 3.22
N ILE A 338 3.25 20.33 4.40
CA ILE A 338 2.73 19.79 5.66
C ILE A 338 1.66 20.70 6.26
N ASN A 339 0.65 20.09 6.90
CA ASN A 339 -0.18 20.82 7.84
C ASN A 339 0.65 21.09 9.10
N THR A 340 0.91 22.36 9.40
CA THR A 340 1.70 22.81 10.55
C THR A 340 1.01 22.59 11.91
N ASN A 341 -0.28 22.25 11.89
CA ASN A 341 -1.09 21.94 13.07
C ASN A 341 -1.46 20.45 13.04
N PRO A 342 -0.65 19.55 13.62
CA PRO A 342 -0.95 18.13 13.70
C PRO A 342 -2.29 17.84 14.39
N ILE A 343 -2.90 16.71 14.03
CA ILE A 343 -4.21 16.28 14.55
C ILE A 343 -3.97 15.20 15.62
N ILE A 344 -4.52 15.36 16.82
CA ILE A 344 -4.34 14.40 17.93
C ILE A 344 -5.60 13.54 18.06
N ILE A 345 -5.47 12.23 17.87
CA ILE A 345 -6.57 11.24 17.89
C ILE A 345 -6.07 9.96 18.56
N ASN A 346 -6.84 9.45 19.54
CA ASN A 346 -6.47 8.30 20.39
C ASN A 346 -5.05 8.46 20.99
N ASP A 347 -4.82 9.62 21.62
CA ASP A 347 -3.54 10.13 22.11
C ASP A 347 -2.38 10.21 21.09
N THR A 348 -2.57 9.74 19.87
CA THR A 348 -1.56 9.71 18.81
C THR A 348 -1.65 10.99 18.00
N GLU A 349 -0.52 11.65 17.78
CA GLU A 349 -0.43 12.84 16.94
C GLU A 349 -0.13 12.45 15.48
N TRP A 350 -0.87 13.06 14.54
CA TRP A 350 -0.82 12.76 13.11
C TRP A 350 -0.47 14.01 12.29
N LEU A 351 0.50 13.88 11.39
CA LEU A 351 0.86 14.90 10.42
C LEU A 351 0.17 14.63 9.08
N SER A 352 -0.57 15.62 8.57
CA SER A 352 -1.09 15.61 7.20
C SER A 352 -0.03 16.18 6.26
N MET A 353 0.22 15.51 5.14
CA MET A 353 1.18 15.91 4.11
C MET A 353 0.43 15.94 2.77
N LYS A 354 0.19 17.10 2.19
CA LYS A 354 -0.59 17.25 0.95
C LYS A 354 0.33 17.48 -0.25
N VAL A 355 0.16 16.71 -1.32
CA VAL A 355 1.00 16.77 -2.53
C VAL A 355 0.15 17.06 -3.77
N HIS A 356 0.60 18.04 -4.57
CA HIS A 356 0.03 18.35 -5.88
C HIS A 356 1.01 17.91 -6.97
N GLY A 357 0.61 16.98 -7.83
CA GLY A 357 1.47 16.49 -8.92
C GLY A 357 0.69 16.37 -10.24
N GLN A 358 1.40 16.47 -11.36
CA GLN A 358 0.80 16.30 -12.69
C GLN A 358 0.32 14.86 -12.91
N SER A 359 1.20 13.90 -12.63
CA SER A 359 0.92 12.46 -12.61
C SER A 359 1.86 11.79 -11.60
N PHE A 360 1.52 10.56 -11.20
CA PHE A 360 2.27 9.82 -10.19
C PHE A 360 2.40 8.36 -10.64
N MET A 361 3.62 7.83 -10.63
CA MET A 361 3.86 6.42 -10.90
C MET A 361 3.39 5.54 -9.74
N MET A 362 3.23 4.24 -10.01
CA MET A 362 2.96 3.21 -9.00
C MET A 362 3.89 3.38 -7.79
N HIS A 363 3.32 3.37 -6.59
CA HIS A 363 4.02 3.55 -5.30
C HIS A 363 4.76 4.90 -5.10
N GLN A 364 4.71 5.86 -6.03
CA GLN A 364 5.57 7.06 -6.00
C GLN A 364 5.42 7.88 -4.72
N ILE A 365 4.19 8.21 -4.31
CA ILE A 365 3.93 8.98 -3.09
C ILE A 365 4.37 8.21 -1.84
N ARG A 366 4.05 6.89 -1.77
CA ARG A 366 4.45 6.00 -0.66
C ARG A 366 5.98 5.93 -0.51
N LYS A 367 6.74 5.95 -1.61
CA LYS A 367 8.22 6.00 -1.58
C LYS A 367 8.76 7.41 -1.30
N MET A 368 8.12 8.49 -1.78
CA MET A 368 8.52 9.87 -1.46
C MET A 368 8.38 10.17 0.04
N VAL A 369 7.27 9.74 0.65
CA VAL A 369 7.05 9.83 2.10
C VAL A 369 8.04 8.93 2.85
N GLY A 370 8.26 7.70 2.40
CA GLY A 370 9.26 6.79 2.99
C GLY A 370 10.68 7.37 3.02
N MET A 371 11.15 7.91 1.90
CA MET A 371 12.43 8.63 1.81
C MET A 371 12.48 9.85 2.74
N ALA A 372 11.46 10.70 2.74
CA ALA A 372 11.44 11.89 3.60
C ALA A 372 11.44 11.54 5.09
N ALA A 373 10.62 10.57 5.50
CA ALA A 373 10.60 10.07 6.88
C ALA A 373 11.96 9.49 7.30
N LEU A 374 12.62 8.72 6.42
CA LEU A 374 13.96 8.20 6.68
C LEU A 374 15.01 9.31 6.81
N VAL A 375 15.07 10.26 5.88
CA VAL A 375 16.04 11.37 5.89
C VAL A 375 15.89 12.23 7.15
N VAL A 376 14.66 12.50 7.60
CA VAL A 376 14.40 13.23 8.84
C VAL A 376 14.80 12.40 10.06
N ARG A 377 14.29 11.17 10.19
CA ARG A 377 14.48 10.38 11.41
C ARG A 377 15.91 9.90 11.60
N CYS A 378 16.60 9.56 10.51
CA CYS A 378 17.99 9.13 10.54
C CYS A 378 18.99 10.30 10.58
N GLY A 379 18.54 11.56 10.55
CA GLY A 379 19.44 12.71 10.52
C GLY A 379 20.31 12.75 9.25
N THR A 380 19.83 12.20 8.13
CA THR A 380 20.57 12.11 6.88
C THR A 380 20.75 13.49 6.24
N PRO A 381 21.88 13.79 5.57
CA PRO A 381 22.02 14.97 4.73
C PRO A 381 20.92 15.08 3.66
N MET A 382 20.28 16.25 3.53
CA MET A 382 19.15 16.46 2.59
C MET A 382 19.53 16.23 1.12
N MET A 383 20.80 16.43 0.76
CA MET A 383 21.33 16.12 -0.57
C MET A 383 21.05 14.67 -1.03
N ARG A 384 20.82 13.73 -0.11
CA ARG A 384 20.45 12.34 -0.42
C ARG A 384 19.18 12.24 -1.29
N ILE A 385 18.23 13.15 -1.13
CA ILE A 385 17.01 13.22 -1.96
C ILE A 385 17.42 13.61 -3.39
N SER A 386 18.24 14.65 -3.56
CA SER A 386 18.76 15.08 -4.86
C SER A 386 19.62 14.02 -5.56
N GLU A 387 20.47 13.32 -4.82
CA GLU A 387 21.28 12.20 -5.34
C GLU A 387 20.41 11.02 -5.83
N SER A 388 19.27 10.77 -5.18
CA SER A 388 18.36 9.66 -5.54
C SER A 388 17.71 9.82 -6.92
N TYR A 389 17.73 11.02 -7.49
CA TYR A 389 17.32 11.26 -8.88
C TYR A 389 18.40 10.85 -9.90
N GLY A 390 19.64 10.61 -9.44
CA GLY A 390 20.78 10.18 -10.25
C GLY A 390 20.70 8.72 -10.69
N PRO A 391 21.70 8.23 -11.45
CA PRO A 391 21.67 6.90 -12.07
C PRO A 391 21.89 5.73 -11.11
N GLN A 392 22.36 5.97 -9.88
CA GLN A 392 22.50 4.91 -8.88
C GLN A 392 21.13 4.43 -8.40
N LYS A 393 20.96 3.10 -8.33
CA LYS A 393 19.73 2.47 -7.87
C LYS A 393 19.75 2.27 -6.36
N ILE A 394 18.76 2.81 -5.66
CA ILE A 394 18.61 2.67 -4.20
C ILE A 394 17.30 1.99 -3.82
N SER A 395 17.32 1.21 -2.74
CA SER A 395 16.12 0.61 -2.16
C SER A 395 15.43 1.61 -1.24
N ILE A 396 14.49 2.38 -1.81
CA ILE A 396 13.56 3.22 -1.05
C ILE A 396 12.39 2.32 -0.60
N PRO A 397 12.15 2.11 0.71
CA PRO A 397 11.03 1.29 1.16
C PRO A 397 9.68 1.98 0.92
N LYS A 398 8.66 1.17 0.62
CA LYS A 398 7.28 1.62 0.34
C LYS A 398 6.53 1.83 1.66
N ALA A 399 6.27 3.09 2.06
CA ALA A 399 5.46 3.38 3.25
C ALA A 399 4.06 2.73 3.20
N PRO A 400 3.37 2.53 4.34
CA PRO A 400 2.04 1.90 4.38
C PRO A 400 1.03 2.49 3.38
N GLY A 401 0.10 1.67 2.90
CA GLY A 401 -0.99 2.13 2.04
C GLY A 401 -2.01 2.97 2.80
N LEU A 402 -2.21 2.64 4.08
CA LEU A 402 -3.24 3.17 4.98
C LEU A 402 -3.26 4.70 5.07
N GLY A 403 -2.09 5.34 5.12
CA GLY A 403 -2.01 6.81 5.23
C GLY A 403 -2.46 7.57 3.98
N LEU A 404 -2.53 6.92 2.81
CA LEU A 404 -2.72 7.59 1.52
C LEU A 404 -4.20 7.71 1.12
N LEU A 405 -4.62 8.93 0.79
CA LEU A 405 -5.92 9.20 0.16
C LEU A 405 -5.81 10.16 -1.03
N LEU A 406 -6.61 9.92 -2.07
CA LEU A 406 -6.81 10.86 -3.18
C LEU A 406 -7.76 11.98 -2.72
N GLU A 407 -7.28 13.22 -2.69
CA GLU A 407 -8.10 14.40 -2.38
C GLU A 407 -9.02 14.71 -3.56
N ARG A 408 -8.42 15.06 -4.72
CA ARG A 408 -9.16 15.29 -5.98
C ARG A 408 -8.27 15.33 -7.23
N PRO A 409 -8.74 14.84 -8.39
CA PRO A 409 -8.22 15.23 -9.69
C PRO A 409 -8.58 16.68 -10.05
N VAL A 410 -7.78 17.29 -10.92
CA VAL A 410 -7.91 18.70 -11.35
C VAL A 410 -8.12 18.76 -12.86
N PHE A 411 -9.16 19.50 -13.27
CA PHE A 411 -9.63 19.62 -14.65
C PHE A 411 -9.64 21.09 -15.11
N ALA A 412 -8.63 21.89 -14.76
CA ALA A 412 -8.58 23.32 -15.07
C ALA A 412 -8.67 23.60 -16.58
N THR A 413 -7.90 22.89 -17.41
CA THR A 413 -7.87 23.07 -18.86
C THR A 413 -9.20 22.62 -19.49
N TYR A 414 -9.75 21.48 -19.04
CA TYR A 414 -11.06 21.03 -19.49
C TYR A 414 -12.18 21.99 -19.07
N ASN A 415 -12.20 22.45 -17.81
CA ASN A 415 -13.24 23.33 -17.26
C ASN A 415 -13.28 24.70 -17.93
N GLN A 416 -12.14 25.20 -18.43
CA GLN A 416 -12.12 26.38 -19.27
C GLN A 416 -12.87 26.12 -20.59
N ARG A 417 -12.46 25.09 -21.33
CA ARG A 417 -13.04 24.72 -22.63
C ARG A 417 -14.50 24.29 -22.55
N ALA A 418 -14.90 23.62 -21.47
CA ALA A 418 -16.28 23.21 -21.20
C ALA A 418 -17.23 24.42 -21.24
N VAL A 419 -16.84 25.52 -20.59
CA VAL A 419 -17.61 26.77 -20.56
C VAL A 419 -17.46 27.55 -21.87
N THR A 420 -16.25 27.73 -22.40
CA THR A 420 -16.01 28.65 -23.53
C THR A 420 -16.33 28.07 -24.90
N GLU A 421 -16.20 26.75 -25.10
CA GLU A 421 -16.39 26.09 -26.40
C GLU A 421 -17.64 25.21 -26.44
N LEU A 422 -18.00 24.55 -25.33
CA LEU A 422 -18.98 23.46 -25.33
C LEU A 422 -20.34 23.81 -24.70
N GLY A 423 -20.47 24.97 -24.04
CA GLY A 423 -21.67 25.37 -23.31
C GLY A 423 -22.03 24.39 -22.18
N ARG A 424 -21.03 23.85 -21.48
CA ARG A 424 -21.17 22.86 -20.40
C ARG A 424 -20.72 23.42 -19.06
N GLU A 425 -21.23 22.82 -18.00
CA GLU A 425 -20.76 23.06 -16.65
C GLU A 425 -19.34 22.53 -16.42
N LYS A 426 -18.72 23.04 -15.37
CA LYS A 426 -17.38 22.65 -14.91
C LYS A 426 -17.47 21.40 -14.05
N ILE A 427 -16.48 20.52 -14.18
CA ILE A 427 -16.23 19.47 -13.18
C ILE A 427 -15.68 20.15 -11.94
N ASP A 428 -16.55 20.36 -10.96
CA ASP A 428 -16.24 21.12 -9.75
C ASP A 428 -16.60 20.32 -8.50
N PHE A 429 -15.56 19.93 -7.74
CA PHE A 429 -15.71 19.21 -6.48
C PHE A 429 -16.04 20.17 -5.32
N ASP A 430 -15.78 21.47 -5.44
CA ASP A 430 -16.08 22.43 -4.36
C ASP A 430 -17.60 22.63 -4.18
N LYS A 431 -18.41 22.24 -5.18
CA LYS A 431 -19.88 22.07 -5.08
C LYS A 431 -20.34 21.14 -3.94
N TYR A 432 -19.51 20.17 -3.56
CA TYR A 432 -19.84 19.08 -2.62
C TYR A 432 -18.89 19.04 -1.42
N ARG A 433 -18.25 20.18 -1.12
CA ARG A 433 -17.12 20.20 -0.18
C ARG A 433 -17.54 19.81 1.24
N THR A 434 -18.71 20.22 1.69
CA THR A 434 -19.20 19.92 3.05
C THR A 434 -19.40 18.42 3.24
N GLU A 435 -20.00 17.77 2.25
CA GLU A 435 -20.31 16.35 2.19
C GLU A 435 -19.03 15.52 2.05
N ILE A 436 -18.06 16.00 1.26
CA ILE A 436 -16.72 15.41 1.15
C ILE A 436 -15.96 15.53 2.48
N ASP A 437 -15.92 16.71 3.11
CA ASP A 437 -15.21 16.92 4.38
C ASP A 437 -15.85 16.11 5.54
N GLU A 438 -17.18 15.96 5.58
CA GLU A 438 -17.89 15.04 6.50
C GLU A 438 -17.49 13.57 6.27
N PHE A 439 -17.55 13.12 5.01
CA PHE A 439 -17.21 11.75 4.62
C PHE A 439 -15.74 11.42 4.87
N LYS A 440 -14.83 12.37 4.63
CA LYS A 440 -13.41 12.24 4.97
C LYS A 440 -13.22 11.93 6.45
N GLN A 441 -13.94 12.62 7.34
CA GLN A 441 -13.87 12.30 8.77
C GLN A 441 -14.45 10.91 9.05
N ARG A 442 -15.75 10.67 8.76
CA ARG A 442 -16.45 9.46 9.20
C ARG A 442 -15.98 8.17 8.53
N GLU A 443 -15.69 8.21 7.23
CA GLU A 443 -15.44 6.99 6.44
C GLU A 443 -13.97 6.76 6.10
N ILE A 444 -13.13 7.81 6.04
CA ILE A 444 -11.71 7.67 5.71
C ILE A 444 -10.85 7.75 6.97
N TYR A 445 -10.82 8.91 7.62
CA TYR A 445 -9.96 9.18 8.77
C TYR A 445 -10.25 8.23 9.94
N ASP A 446 -11.52 8.10 10.35
CA ASP A 446 -11.91 7.21 11.47
C ASP A 446 -11.63 5.71 11.21
N ARG A 447 -11.40 5.31 9.93
CA ARG A 447 -10.90 3.97 9.57
C ARG A 447 -9.38 3.89 9.64
N ILE A 448 -8.67 4.87 9.08
CA ILE A 448 -7.20 5.00 9.15
C ILE A 448 -6.71 4.88 10.60
N PHE A 449 -7.34 5.58 11.54
CA PHE A 449 -6.94 5.53 12.95
C PHE A 449 -7.32 4.22 13.64
N ARG A 450 -8.41 3.56 13.22
CA ARG A 450 -8.84 2.27 13.77
C ARG A 450 -7.95 1.12 13.30
N GLU A 451 -7.53 1.12 12.03
CA GLU A 451 -6.62 0.13 11.48
C GLU A 451 -5.20 0.28 12.05
N GLU A 452 -4.68 1.51 12.19
CA GLU A 452 -3.40 1.74 12.89
C GLU A 452 -3.46 1.39 14.39
N GLU A 453 -4.61 1.56 15.05
CA GLU A 453 -4.81 1.11 16.44
C GLU A 453 -4.88 -0.42 16.57
N GLN A 454 -5.29 -1.15 15.52
CA GLN A 454 -5.47 -2.61 15.54
C GLN A 454 -4.29 -3.42 14.99
N ASP A 455 -3.51 -2.86 14.06
CA ASP A 455 -2.43 -3.54 13.33
C ASP A 455 -1.06 -2.82 13.45
N HIS A 456 -1.03 -1.58 13.94
CA HIS A 456 0.19 -0.78 14.14
C HIS A 456 1.11 -0.76 12.90
N GLN A 457 0.54 -0.60 11.71
CA GLN A 457 1.24 -0.72 10.43
C GLN A 457 2.44 0.23 10.32
N PHE A 458 2.32 1.47 10.82
CA PHE A 458 3.43 2.42 10.83
C PHE A 458 4.53 1.99 11.81
N HIS A 459 4.19 1.49 13.00
CA HIS A 459 5.18 0.98 13.94
C HIS A 459 5.95 -0.19 13.33
N SER A 460 5.24 -1.19 12.81
CA SER A 460 5.81 -2.41 12.25
C SER A 460 6.72 -2.13 11.06
N PHE A 461 6.31 -1.22 10.16
CA PHE A 461 7.11 -0.76 9.03
C PHE A 461 8.47 -0.17 9.47
N PHE A 462 8.47 0.78 10.42
CA PHE A 462 9.73 1.38 10.87
C PHE A 462 10.55 0.45 11.78
N HIS A 463 9.91 -0.41 12.58
CA HIS A 463 10.58 -1.42 13.41
C HIS A 463 11.35 -2.43 12.57
N HIS A 464 10.75 -2.93 11.48
CA HIS A 464 11.44 -3.79 10.52
C HIS A 464 12.66 -3.08 9.93
N ILE A 465 12.53 -1.84 9.44
CA ILE A 465 13.65 -1.09 8.86
C ILE A 465 14.77 -0.87 9.90
N ASP A 466 14.43 -0.59 11.16
CA ASP A 466 15.39 -0.37 12.24
C ASP A 466 16.19 -1.64 12.60
N GLN A 467 15.55 -2.82 12.51
CA GLN A 467 16.15 -4.12 12.82
C GLN A 467 16.84 -4.80 11.63
N HIS A 468 16.52 -4.43 10.38
CA HIS A 468 16.88 -5.19 9.18
C HIS A 468 18.41 -5.25 8.94
N LYS A 469 19.03 -6.38 9.29
CA LYS A 469 20.49 -6.65 9.30
C LYS A 469 21.10 -6.79 7.90
N SER A 470 20.97 -5.75 7.07
CA SER A 470 21.53 -5.72 5.71
C SER A 470 21.82 -4.29 5.25
N ASP A 471 22.76 -4.17 4.32
CA ASP A 471 23.30 -2.89 3.87
C ASP A 471 22.29 -2.08 3.00
N TYR A 472 21.17 -2.68 2.57
CA TYR A 472 20.21 -2.06 1.63
C TYR A 472 19.69 -0.67 2.05
N PHE A 473 19.60 -0.41 3.36
CA PHE A 473 19.15 0.88 3.90
C PHE A 473 20.29 1.80 4.34
N MET A 474 21.55 1.38 4.27
CA MET A 474 22.70 2.16 4.77
C MET A 474 22.94 3.49 4.04
N TRP A 475 22.24 3.73 2.92
CA TRP A 475 22.18 5.04 2.28
C TRP A 475 21.59 6.11 3.20
N VAL A 476 20.80 5.79 4.22
CA VAL A 476 20.33 6.78 5.22
C VAL A 476 21.45 7.27 6.15
N THR A 477 22.62 6.61 6.16
CA THR A 477 23.77 7.02 6.98
C THR A 477 24.61 8.12 6.30
N ALA A 478 25.62 8.62 7.02
CA ALA A 478 26.64 9.51 6.47
C ALA A 478 27.49 8.86 5.34
N GLY A 479 27.56 7.54 5.23
CA GLY A 479 28.42 6.81 4.27
C GLY A 479 28.01 6.89 2.79
N GLY A 480 26.99 7.68 2.45
CA GLY A 480 26.53 7.90 1.07
C GLY A 480 25.62 6.80 0.53
N ILE A 481 25.10 7.00 -0.69
CA ILE A 481 24.49 5.91 -1.47
C ILE A 481 25.49 4.75 -1.65
N THR A 482 26.78 5.06 -1.70
CA THR A 482 27.92 4.14 -1.70
C THR A 482 27.99 3.16 -0.52
N ALA A 483 27.37 3.46 0.63
CA ALA A 483 27.29 2.52 1.74
C ALA A 483 26.22 1.43 1.56
N ALA A 484 25.30 1.59 0.60
CA ALA A 484 24.23 0.64 0.36
C ALA A 484 24.54 -0.35 -0.78
N ARG A 485 24.04 -1.59 -0.65
CA ARG A 485 24.06 -2.57 -1.75
C ARG A 485 23.16 -2.12 -2.90
N THR A 486 23.73 -2.04 -4.09
CA THR A 486 23.04 -1.71 -5.34
C THR A 486 22.38 -2.96 -5.94
N GLY A 487 21.06 -3.04 -5.88
CA GLY A 487 20.28 -4.13 -6.46
C GLY A 487 18.80 -4.05 -6.11
N PRO A 488 17.94 -4.90 -6.69
CA PRO A 488 16.64 -5.18 -6.09
C PRO A 488 16.87 -5.93 -4.76
N ALA A 489 16.04 -5.66 -3.76
CA ALA A 489 16.18 -6.26 -2.44
C ALA A 489 15.47 -7.62 -2.36
N ASN A 490 15.85 -8.54 -3.26
CA ASN A 490 15.34 -9.90 -3.31
C ASN A 490 15.81 -10.66 -2.05
N GLY A 491 14.96 -10.68 -1.02
CA GLY A 491 15.35 -11.12 0.33
C GLY A 491 14.96 -10.14 1.45
N ILE A 492 14.39 -8.97 1.13
CA ILE A 492 13.38 -8.38 2.03
C ILE A 492 12.20 -9.34 2.06
N ASP A 493 11.65 -9.54 3.26
CA ASP A 493 10.49 -10.38 3.47
C ASP A 493 9.25 -9.91 2.68
N ARG A 494 8.44 -10.87 2.21
CA ARG A 494 7.22 -10.59 1.45
C ARG A 494 6.19 -9.78 2.24
N SER A 495 6.27 -9.76 3.58
CA SER A 495 5.44 -8.88 4.41
C SER A 495 5.57 -7.38 4.05
N LEU A 496 6.73 -6.93 3.57
CA LEU A 496 6.91 -5.56 3.04
C LEU A 496 6.56 -5.44 1.55
N GLN A 497 6.60 -6.55 0.81
CA GLN A 497 6.10 -6.64 -0.57
C GLN A 497 4.60 -6.99 -0.58
N ASP A 498 3.80 -6.09 0.01
CA ASP A 498 2.35 -5.91 -0.23
C ASP A 498 1.97 -6.40 -1.64
N GLU A 499 1.19 -7.49 -1.70
CA GLU A 499 1.10 -8.52 -2.78
C GLU A 499 0.84 -7.99 -4.21
N SER A 500 0.50 -6.71 -4.31
CA SER A 500 0.46 -5.87 -5.53
C SER A 500 1.60 -6.04 -6.54
N GLU A 501 2.74 -6.67 -6.21
CA GLU A 501 3.78 -6.97 -7.20
C GLU A 501 3.36 -8.04 -8.23
N ASP A 502 2.43 -8.94 -7.87
CA ASP A 502 1.88 -9.96 -8.77
C ASP A 502 0.63 -9.49 -9.55
N GLU A 503 -0.05 -8.41 -9.14
CA GLU A 503 -1.24 -7.85 -9.82
C GLU A 503 -0.91 -7.08 -11.13
N ALA A 504 0.10 -7.55 -11.88
CA ALA A 504 0.58 -6.94 -13.12
C ALA A 504 -0.24 -7.38 -14.36
N ASN A 505 -1.42 -6.79 -14.54
CA ASN A 505 -2.26 -7.07 -15.70
C ASN A 505 -1.63 -6.51 -17.02
N ALA A 506 -1.80 -7.24 -18.13
CA ALA A 506 -0.82 -7.31 -19.23
C ALA A 506 -0.60 -6.06 -20.12
N ASN A 507 -1.30 -4.94 -19.87
CA ASN A 507 -1.41 -3.83 -20.84
C ASN A 507 -0.55 -2.58 -20.55
N GLY A 508 0.19 -2.53 -19.43
CA GLY A 508 1.26 -1.53 -19.21
C GLY A 508 0.87 -0.05 -19.11
N GLU A 509 -0.42 0.30 -19.12
CA GLU A 509 -0.88 1.69 -18.95
C GLU A 509 -0.61 2.22 -17.53
N GLU A 510 0.15 3.31 -17.41
CA GLU A 510 0.41 4.03 -16.14
C GLU A 510 -0.64 5.13 -15.86
N GLY A 511 -0.64 5.71 -14.65
CA GLY A 511 -1.62 6.71 -14.17
C GLY A 511 -1.19 8.18 -14.27
#